data_AF-A0A960T6C0-F1
#
_entry.id   AF-A0A960T6C0-F1
#
_cell.length_a   1.000
_cell.length_b   1.000
_cell.length_c   1.000
_cell.angle_alpha   90.00
_cell.angle_beta   90.00
_cell.angle_gamma   90.00
#
_symmetry.space_group_name_H-M   'P 1'
#
loop_
_entity.id
_entity.type
_entity.pdbx_description
1 polymer ?
#
loop_
_entity_poly.entity_id
_entity_poly.type
_entity_poly.pdbx_seq_one_letter_code
_entity_poly.pdbx_strand_id
1 'polypeptide(L)' 'DRCLDPRARRGFLHAAEQLLMREMPVCPVFTYSYRQLCKPHVHGVFLSATGQIDFKWASVDQARMQDQNHSDS' A
#
# COMPACT_ATOMS: atom_id res chain seq x y z
N ASP A 1 4.37 -31.77 2.06
CA ASP A 1 4.98 -30.82 1.10
C ASP A 1 4.12 -30.22 -0.02
N ARG A 2 2.84 -30.58 -0.19
CA ARG A 2 1.98 -30.00 -1.26
C ARG A 2 1.73 -28.48 -1.14
N CYS A 3 1.93 -27.89 0.05
CA CYS A 3 1.75 -26.46 0.29
C CYS A 3 2.97 -25.60 -0.07
N LEU A 4 4.14 -26.22 -0.34
CA LEU A 4 5.37 -25.51 -0.68
C LEU A 4 5.43 -25.10 -2.17
N ASP A 5 4.70 -25.80 -3.05
CA ASP A 5 4.55 -25.40 -4.45
C ASP A 5 3.58 -24.22 -4.57
N PRO A 6 4.03 -23.04 -5.05
CA PRO A 6 3.18 -21.87 -5.22
C PRO A 6 1.99 -22.12 -6.17
N ARG A 7 2.14 -22.97 -7.19
CA ARG A 7 1.07 -23.25 -8.16
C ARG A 7 -0.04 -24.07 -7.53
N ALA A 8 0.30 -25.17 -6.87
CA ALA A 8 -0.66 -25.97 -6.11
C ALA A 8 -1.35 -25.14 -5.02
N ARG A 9 -0.59 -24.33 -4.26
CA ARG A 9 -1.14 -23.45 -3.21
C ARG A 9 -2.20 -22.48 -3.74
N ARG A 10 -1.97 -21.87 -4.90
CA ARG A 10 -2.94 -20.97 -5.53
C ARG A 10 -4.25 -21.68 -5.88
N GLY A 11 -4.17 -22.90 -6.39
CA GLY A 11 -5.36 -23.72 -6.69
C GLY A 11 -6.22 -23.96 -5.44
N PHE A 12 -5.57 -24.29 -4.31
CA PHE A 12 -6.28 -24.49 -3.05
C PHE A 12 -6.91 -23.20 -2.50
N LEU A 13 -6.25 -22.04 -2.63
CA LEU A 13 -6.79 -20.75 -2.19
C LEU A 13 -8.06 -20.37 -2.96
N HIS A 14 -8.11 -20.58 -4.27
CA HIS A 14 -9.31 -20.32 -5.06
C HIS A 14 -10.47 -21.26 -4.70
N ALA A 15 -10.18 -22.53 -4.42
CA ALA A 15 -11.21 -23.47 -3.96
C ALA A 15 -11.78 -23.06 -2.59
N ALA A 16 -10.92 -22.58 -1.68
CA ALA A 16 -11.35 -22.07 -0.38
C ALA A 16 -12.18 -20.78 -0.48
N GLU A 17 -11.79 -19.86 -1.38
CA GLU A 17 -12.55 -18.64 -1.67
C GLU A 17 -13.97 -18.97 -2.18
N GLN A 18 -14.11 -19.92 -3.10
CA GLN A 18 -15.42 -20.36 -3.59
C GLN A 18 -16.29 -20.95 -2.47
N LEU A 19 -15.69 -21.73 -1.57
CA LEU A 19 -16.40 -22.28 -0.42
C LEU A 19 -16.89 -21.15 0.52
N LEU A 20 -16.04 -20.16 0.81
CA LEU A 20 -16.43 -18.99 1.61
C LEU A 20 -17.57 -18.19 0.97
N MET A 21 -17.55 -18.02 -0.34
CA MET A 21 -18.63 -17.33 -1.07
C MET A 21 -19.93 -18.14 -1.11
N ARG A 22 -19.84 -19.48 -1.16
CA ARG A 22 -21.02 -20.37 -1.18
C ARG A 22 -21.72 -20.44 0.17
N GLU A 23 -20.94 -20.64 1.23
CA GLU A 23 -21.49 -20.79 2.58
C GLU A 23 -21.79 -19.43 3.25
N MET A 24 -21.24 -18.33 2.70
CA MET A 24 -21.36 -16.96 3.20
C MET A 24 -21.22 -16.79 4.74
N PRO A 25 -20.27 -17.43 5.43
CA PRO A 25 -20.10 -17.22 6.88
C PRO A 25 -19.55 -15.82 7.20
N VAL A 26 -18.87 -15.19 6.25
CA VAL A 26 -18.32 -13.84 6.34
C VAL A 26 -18.62 -13.12 5.03
N CYS A 27 -19.29 -11.97 5.10
CA CYS A 27 -19.61 -11.15 3.93
C CYS A 27 -18.53 -10.07 3.73
N PRO A 28 -17.76 -10.09 2.63
CA PRO A 28 -16.80 -9.04 2.33
C PRO A 28 -17.53 -7.79 1.85
N VAL A 29 -17.47 -6.72 2.64
CA VAL A 29 -18.17 -5.46 2.35
C VAL A 29 -17.32 -4.51 1.50
N PHE A 30 -16.01 -4.44 1.77
CA PHE A 30 -15.08 -3.59 1.02
C PHE A 30 -13.63 -4.01 1.24
N THR A 31 -12.74 -3.61 0.31
CA THR A 31 -11.29 -3.69 0.46
C THR A 31 -10.69 -2.28 0.56
N TYR A 32 -9.71 -2.10 1.44
CA TYR A 32 -9.07 -0.80 1.64
C TYR A 32 -8.19 -0.43 0.45
N SER A 33 -8.37 0.79 -0.05
CA SER A 33 -7.46 1.43 -1.01
C SER A 33 -6.70 2.55 -0.30
N TYR A 34 -5.38 2.48 -0.29
CA TYR A 34 -4.55 3.53 0.31
C TYR A 34 -4.44 4.72 -0.66
N ARG A 35 -4.97 5.88 -0.25
CA ARG A 35 -4.76 7.16 -0.95
C ARG A 35 -3.76 7.98 -0.16
N GLN A 36 -2.79 8.56 -0.85
CA GLN A 36 -1.73 9.34 -0.24
C GLN A 36 -1.58 10.69 -0.92
N LEU A 37 -1.37 11.72 -0.11
CA LEU A 37 -1.12 13.08 -0.58
C LEU A 37 0.39 13.33 -0.48
N CYS A 38 1.07 13.38 -1.62
CA CYS A 38 2.49 13.73 -1.71
C CYS A 38 2.63 15.13 -2.29
N LYS A 39 3.44 15.98 -1.64
CA LYS A 39 3.78 17.28 -2.21
C LYS A 39 4.70 17.06 -3.45
N PRO A 40 4.56 17.86 -4.53
CA PRO A 40 5.34 17.64 -5.76
C PRO A 40 6.87 17.71 -5.62
N HIS A 41 7.37 18.35 -4.56
CA HIS A 41 8.79 18.52 -4.28
C HIS A 41 9.38 17.43 -3.36
N VAL A 42 8.57 16.45 -2.98
CA VAL A 42 9.00 15.32 -2.14
C VAL A 42 9.17 14.10 -3.03
N HIS A 43 10.39 13.60 -3.11
CA HIS A 43 10.77 12.46 -3.94
C HIS A 43 11.18 11.28 -3.07
N GLY A 44 11.13 10.07 -3.62
CA GLY A 44 11.66 8.87 -2.96
C GLY A 44 10.82 8.32 -1.80
N VAL A 45 9.57 8.76 -1.65
CA VAL A 45 8.61 8.15 -0.69
C VAL A 45 8.13 6.81 -1.24
N PHE A 46 8.27 5.75 -0.45
CA PHE A 46 7.85 4.41 -0.84
C PHE A 46 6.62 3.97 -0.03
N LEU A 47 5.64 3.37 -0.71
CA LEU A 47 4.50 2.74 -0.08
C LEU A 47 4.65 1.22 -0.13
N SER A 48 4.67 0.59 1.04
CA SER A 48 4.73 -0.87 1.14
C SER A 48 3.41 -1.51 0.69
N ALA A 49 3.47 -2.77 0.25
CA ALA A 49 2.28 -3.57 -0.06
C ALA A 49 1.33 -3.73 1.14
N THR A 50 1.80 -3.49 2.35
CA THR A 50 1.02 -3.52 3.59
C THR A 50 0.45 -2.14 4.00
N GLY A 51 0.69 -1.10 3.21
CA GLY A 51 0.15 0.26 3.45
C GLY A 51 1.04 1.15 4.34
N GLN A 52 2.26 0.73 4.66
CA GLN A 52 3.19 1.53 5.45
C GLN A 52 3.97 2.50 4.55
N ILE A 53 4.22 3.71 5.06
CA ILE A 53 5.02 4.72 4.37
C ILE A 53 6.45 4.62 4.83
N ASP A 54 7.38 4.45 3.89
CA ASP A 54 8.81 4.46 4.13
C ASP A 54 9.42 5.77 3.61
N PHE A 55 10.10 6.48 4.51
CA PHE A 55 10.80 7.73 4.26
C PHE A 55 12.33 7.58 4.21
N LYS A 56 12.86 6.36 4.32
CA LYS A 56 14.31 6.10 4.37
C LYS A 56 15.06 6.68 3.17
N TRP A 57 14.42 6.72 2.01
CA TRP A 57 14.98 7.22 0.75
C TRP A 57 14.34 8.53 0.30
N ALA A 58 13.57 9.18 1.17
CA ALA A 58 12.84 10.39 0.81
C ALA A 58 13.77 11.61 0.79
N SER A 59 13.58 12.49 -0.19
CA SER A 59 14.30 13.75 -0.34
C SER A 59 13.36 14.91 -0.67
N VAL A 60 13.82 16.13 -0.41
CA VAL A 60 13.08 17.37 -0.64
C VAL A 60 13.93 18.30 -1.52
N ASP A 61 13.33 18.85 -2.58
CA ASP A 61 14.00 19.86 -3.41
C ASP A 61 14.19 21.17 -2.61
N GLN A 62 15.44 21.62 -2.45
CA GLN A 62 15.80 22.81 -1.66
C GLN A 62 15.26 24.14 -2.24
N ALA A 63 14.82 24.17 -3.50
CA ALA A 63 14.48 25.39 -4.24
C ALA A 63 13.32 26.22 -3.64
N ARG A 64 12.54 25.66 -2.68
CA ARG A 64 11.39 26.35 -2.04
C ARG A 64 11.50 26.52 -0.52
N MET A 65 12.57 26.03 0.12
CA MET A 65 12.78 26.28 1.55
C MET A 65 13.10 27.75 1.85
N GLN A 66 13.58 28.52 0.87
CA GLN A 66 13.87 29.95 1.02
C GLN A 66 12.62 30.84 0.91
N ASP A 67 11.61 30.43 0.14
CA ASP A 67 10.39 31.23 -0.11
C ASP A 67 9.43 31.27 1.09
N GLN A 68 9.46 30.27 1.99
CA GLN A 68 8.58 30.24 3.17
C GLN A 68 9.14 30.98 4.38
N ASN A 69 10.46 31.23 4.44
CA ASN A 69 11.08 31.94 5.56
C ASN A 69 11.05 33.47 5.42
N HIS A 70 10.56 34.01 4.28
CA HIS A 70 10.52 35.45 4.02
C HIS A 70 9.11 36.06 4.12
N SER A 71 8.09 35.25 4.41
CA SER A 71 6.70 35.70 4.56
C SER A 71 6.23 35.89 6.02
N ASP A 72 7.08 35.52 6.99
CA ASP A 72 6.81 35.63 8.44
C ASP A 72 7.72 36.68 9.13
N SER A 73 8.08 37.77 8.44
CA SER A 73 8.82 38.92 9.04
C SER A 73 8.20 40.26 8.67
#